data_AF-A0A963ANA0-F1
#
_entry.id   AF-A0A963ANA0-F1
#
_cell.length_a   1.000
_cell.length_b   1.000
_cell.length_c   1.000
_cell.angle_alpha   90.00
_cell.angle_beta   90.00
_cell.angle_gamma   90.00
#
_symmetry.space_group_name_H-M   'P 1'
#
loop_
_entity.id
_entity.type
_entity.pdbx_description
1 polymer ?
#
loop_
_entity_poly.entity_id
_entity_poly.type
_entity_poly.pdbx_seq_one_letter_code
_entity_poly.pdbx_strand_id
1 'polypeptide(L)'
;MLQTSIKNESGVNQSAETLRLVLPLMTRHKIPATPENYAIWFHYVTNDRPGLTEYIDRLLERKTPFTEEVNEHIHQQFLSECDLRQAEQVRKEIASALAEATTALRHTGSEADHYRKVLGRFDKTCGTAETVDDIYSLLNTVLEETHNMQESMERLQQDFIAKSKDMDRLKQELDQVRKQASTDALTGLYNRTTFFDSLEAVDAESDPFINPYCVVMIDIDHFKRVNDTFGHLVGDK
;
A
#
# COMPACT_ATOMS: atom_id res chain seq x y z
N MET A 1 4.68 -33.51 19.72
CA MET A 1 3.64 -33.14 20.72
C MET A 1 4.02 -31.83 21.42
N LEU A 2 3.99 -30.71 20.72
CA LEU A 2 4.00 -29.36 21.32
C LEU A 2 3.03 -28.50 20.50
N GLN A 3 1.77 -28.91 20.46
CA GLN A 3 0.68 -28.11 19.92
C GLN A 3 -0.35 -28.00 21.05
N THR A 4 -0.41 -26.83 21.68
CA THR A 4 -1.45 -26.52 22.65
C THR A 4 -2.01 -25.16 22.30
N SER A 5 -3.33 -25.16 22.07
CA SER A 5 -4.19 -24.03 21.72
C SER A 5 -3.82 -22.72 22.39
N ILE A 6 -3.44 -21.72 21.58
CA ILE A 6 -3.50 -20.31 21.96
C ILE A 6 -4.62 -19.69 21.12
N LYS A 7 -5.85 -19.77 21.64
CA LYS A 7 -6.97 -18.95 21.15
C LYS A 7 -7.63 -18.26 22.33
N ASN A 8 -7.70 -16.93 22.21
CA ASN A 8 -8.43 -15.97 23.03
C ASN A 8 -7.85 -15.64 24.41
N GLU A 9 -7.00 -14.59 24.49
CA GLU A 9 -7.07 -13.56 25.56
C GLU A 9 -6.08 -12.41 25.29
N SER A 10 -6.60 -11.17 25.27
CA SER A 10 -5.90 -9.86 25.31
C SER A 10 -4.52 -9.72 24.62
N GLY A 11 -4.46 -8.89 23.57
CA GLY A 11 -3.31 -8.73 22.68
C GLY A 11 -1.97 -8.25 23.29
N VAL A 12 -1.87 -8.02 24.60
CA VAL A 12 -0.61 -7.72 25.30
C VAL A 12 -0.07 -8.95 26.06
N ASN A 13 -0.94 -9.78 26.63
CA ASN A 13 -0.53 -11.05 27.27
C ASN A 13 -0.14 -12.10 26.22
N GLN A 14 -0.84 -12.12 25.08
CA GLN A 14 -0.55 -13.06 24.00
C GLN A 14 0.85 -12.83 23.41
N SER A 15 1.29 -11.56 23.23
CA SER A 15 2.63 -11.24 22.72
C SER A 15 3.74 -11.71 23.67
N ALA A 16 3.53 -11.57 24.98
CA ALA A 16 4.48 -12.00 26.00
C ALA A 16 4.60 -13.53 26.10
N GLU A 17 3.50 -14.26 25.92
CA GLU A 17 3.52 -15.73 25.85
C GLU A 17 4.15 -16.24 24.55
N THR A 18 3.86 -15.60 23.41
CA THR A 18 4.49 -15.96 22.13
C THR A 18 6.00 -15.71 22.18
N LEU A 19 6.46 -14.61 22.76
CA LEU A 19 7.88 -14.34 23.00
C LEU A 19 8.57 -15.44 23.82
N ARG A 20 7.91 -15.94 24.88
CA ARG A 20 8.42 -17.04 25.71
C ARG A 20 8.55 -18.36 24.95
N LEU A 21 7.78 -18.57 23.89
CA LEU A 21 7.82 -19.77 23.05
C LEU A 21 8.82 -19.64 21.89
N VAL A 22 8.94 -18.45 21.30
CA VAL A 22 9.80 -18.18 20.14
C VAL A 22 11.29 -18.16 20.52
N LEU A 23 11.66 -17.48 21.60
CA LEU A 23 13.07 -17.31 21.99
C LEU A 23 13.81 -18.64 22.26
N PRO A 24 13.23 -19.63 22.95
CA PRO A 24 13.87 -20.95 23.11
C PRO A 24 14.07 -21.68 21.79
N LEU A 25 13.15 -21.54 20.83
CA LEU A 25 13.26 -22.16 19.51
C LEU A 25 14.39 -21.53 18.69
N MET A 26 14.45 -20.19 18.64
CA MET A 26 15.53 -19.47 17.96
C MET A 26 16.90 -19.82 18.57
N THR A 27 16.98 -19.89 19.90
CA THR A 27 18.22 -20.27 20.61
C THR A 27 18.64 -21.69 20.29
N ARG A 28 17.69 -22.65 20.28
CA ARG A 28 17.94 -24.06 19.97
C ARG A 28 18.46 -24.26 18.54
N HIS A 29 17.97 -23.46 17.60
CA HIS A 29 18.35 -23.52 16.19
C HIS A 29 19.50 -22.56 15.81
N LYS A 30 20.10 -21.87 16.80
CA LYS A 30 21.20 -20.90 16.64
C LYS A 30 20.86 -19.76 15.67
N ILE A 31 19.63 -19.28 15.73
CA ILE A 31 19.12 -18.21 14.86
C ILE A 31 19.43 -16.86 15.50
N PRO A 32 20.03 -15.90 14.78
CA PRO A 32 20.25 -14.56 15.28
C PRO A 32 18.94 -13.89 15.71
N ALA A 33 18.94 -13.23 16.88
CA ALA A 33 17.79 -12.52 17.41
C ALA A 33 17.59 -11.15 16.75
N THR A 34 17.44 -11.15 15.41
CA THR A 34 17.09 -9.96 14.65
C THR A 34 15.56 -9.80 14.57
N PRO A 35 15.04 -8.58 14.34
CA PRO A 35 13.60 -8.35 14.18
C PRO A 35 12.96 -9.21 13.09
N GLU A 36 13.66 -9.40 11.97
CA GLU A 36 13.20 -10.19 10.81
C GLU A 36 13.08 -11.68 11.15
N ASN A 37 14.10 -12.25 11.79
CA ASN A 37 14.08 -13.63 12.24
C ASN A 37 13.01 -13.86 13.30
N TYR A 38 12.81 -12.88 14.18
CA TYR A 38 11.73 -12.94 15.15
C TYR A 38 10.35 -12.99 14.47
N ALA A 39 10.12 -12.18 13.43
CA ALA A 39 8.87 -12.18 12.69
C ALA A 39 8.57 -13.56 12.07
N ILE A 40 9.56 -14.21 11.46
CA ILE A 40 9.44 -15.58 10.92
C ILE A 40 8.93 -16.56 11.98
N TRP A 41 9.59 -16.59 13.14
CA TRP A 41 9.28 -17.56 14.18
C TRP A 41 8.04 -17.21 14.99
N PHE A 42 7.69 -15.93 15.10
CA PHE A 42 6.41 -15.49 15.63
C PHE A 42 5.26 -16.08 14.80
N HIS A 43 5.30 -15.89 13.47
CA HIS A 43 4.26 -16.40 12.57
C HIS A 43 4.20 -17.93 12.52
N TYR A 44 5.36 -18.60 12.64
CA TYR A 44 5.45 -20.06 12.80
C TYR A 44 4.71 -20.54 14.07
N VAL A 45 5.00 -19.94 15.24
CA VAL A 45 4.40 -20.35 16.53
C VAL A 45 2.91 -20.02 16.60
N THR A 46 2.50 -18.87 16.03
CA THR A 46 1.07 -18.51 15.97
C THR A 46 0.29 -19.32 14.93
N ASN A 47 0.99 -20.02 14.03
CA ASN A 47 0.42 -20.81 12.93
C ASN A 47 -0.61 -20.04 12.10
N ASP A 48 -0.34 -18.76 11.84
CA ASP A 48 -1.23 -17.88 11.09
C ASP A 48 -1.03 -17.99 9.57
N ARG A 49 0.10 -18.55 9.14
CA ARG A 49 0.45 -18.82 7.74
C ARG A 49 0.83 -20.29 7.54
N PRO A 50 -0.13 -21.16 7.16
CA PRO A 50 0.13 -22.60 7.01
C PRO A 50 1.26 -22.94 6.02
N GLY A 51 1.41 -22.15 4.95
CA GLY A 51 2.48 -22.34 3.95
C GLY A 51 3.88 -22.04 4.50
N LEU A 52 4.00 -21.07 5.41
CA LEU A 52 5.26 -20.79 6.12
C LEU A 52 5.57 -21.92 7.10
N THR A 53 4.56 -22.38 7.86
CA THR A 53 4.71 -23.48 8.81
C THR A 53 5.22 -24.75 8.14
N GLU A 54 4.59 -25.16 7.04
CA GLU A 54 4.99 -26.36 6.29
C GLU A 54 6.39 -26.23 5.66
N TYR A 55 6.80 -25.02 5.28
CA TYR A 55 8.14 -24.77 4.77
C TYR A 55 9.20 -24.91 5.87
N ILE A 56 8.97 -24.28 7.03
CA ILE A 56 9.87 -24.38 8.19
C ILE A 56 9.94 -25.82 8.70
N ASP A 57 8.82 -26.53 8.79
CA ASP A 57 8.79 -27.94 9.20
C ASP A 57 9.64 -28.81 8.26
N ARG A 58 9.59 -28.59 6.94
CA ARG A 58 10.44 -29.30 5.98
C ARG A 58 11.93 -29.00 6.16
N LEU A 59 12.29 -27.76 6.50
CA LEU A 59 13.69 -27.40 6.79
C LEU A 59 14.19 -28.07 8.09
N LEU A 60 13.32 -28.13 9.10
CA LEU A 60 13.60 -28.81 10.37
C LEU A 60 13.79 -30.33 10.18
N GLU A 61 12.93 -30.96 9.37
CA GLU A 61 13.04 -32.39 9.02
C GLU A 61 14.35 -32.70 8.27
N ARG A 62 14.75 -31.82 7.35
CA ARG A 62 15.99 -31.96 6.57
C ARG A 62 17.25 -31.58 7.35
N LYS A 63 17.11 -31.07 8.58
CA LYS A 63 18.21 -30.53 9.40
C LYS A 63 19.01 -29.45 8.68
N THR A 64 18.37 -28.68 7.81
CA THR A 64 19.00 -27.56 7.10
C THR A 64 19.34 -26.46 8.11
N PRO A 65 20.57 -25.92 8.13
CA PRO A 65 20.91 -24.81 9.01
C PRO A 65 20.18 -23.53 8.56
N PHE A 66 19.62 -22.80 9.53
CA PHE A 66 19.00 -21.49 9.32
C PHE A 66 20.08 -20.40 9.20
N THR A 67 20.82 -20.42 8.10
CA THR A 67 21.79 -19.37 7.76
C THR A 67 21.08 -18.05 7.47
N GLU A 68 21.82 -16.94 7.49
CA GLU A 68 21.31 -15.61 7.15
C GLU A 68 20.61 -15.60 5.79
N GLU A 69 21.23 -16.18 4.75
CA GLU A 69 20.62 -16.34 3.42
C GLU A 69 19.29 -17.12 3.42
N VAL A 70 19.19 -18.20 4.23
CA VAL A 70 17.96 -19.00 4.32
C VAL A 70 16.87 -18.22 5.03
N ASN A 71 17.21 -17.48 6.08
CA ASN A 71 16.25 -16.66 6.80
C ASN A 71 15.78 -15.47 5.96
N GLU A 72 16.69 -14.80 5.24
CA GLU A 72 16.36 -13.76 4.26
C GLU A 72 15.41 -14.32 3.20
N HIS A 73 15.66 -15.52 2.68
CA HIS A 73 14.80 -16.15 1.68
C HIS A 73 13.40 -16.44 2.23
N ILE A 74 13.29 -16.95 3.46
CA ILE A 74 12.00 -17.19 4.11
C ILE A 74 11.25 -15.87 4.34
N HIS A 75 11.95 -14.84 4.80
CA HIS A 75 11.41 -13.51 4.98
C HIS A 75 10.88 -12.95 3.65
N GLN A 76 11.70 -13.03 2.62
CA GLN A 76 11.36 -12.57 1.28
C GLN A 76 10.14 -13.30 0.70
N GLN A 77 10.09 -14.62 0.86
CA GLN A 77 9.06 -15.46 0.27
C GLN A 77 7.72 -15.40 0.99
N PHE A 78 7.70 -15.26 2.33
CA PHE A 78 6.49 -15.46 3.12
C PHE A 78 6.06 -14.23 3.95
N LEU A 79 6.94 -13.25 4.16
CA LEU A 79 6.69 -12.10 5.03
C LEU A 79 6.65 -10.77 4.27
N SER A 80 7.35 -10.65 3.13
CA SER A 80 7.21 -9.49 2.22
C SER A 80 5.82 -9.35 1.62
N GLU A 81 4.96 -10.37 1.71
CA GLU A 81 3.55 -10.26 1.33
C GLU A 81 2.79 -9.23 2.18
N CYS A 82 3.31 -8.81 3.34
CA CYS A 82 2.65 -7.81 4.18
C CYS A 82 2.56 -6.45 3.47
N ASP A 83 3.57 -6.06 2.69
CA ASP A 83 3.59 -4.80 1.93
C ASP A 83 2.80 -4.90 0.61
N LEU A 84 2.84 -6.06 -0.06
CA LEU A 84 2.09 -6.30 -1.30
C LEU A 84 0.57 -6.30 -1.08
N ARG A 85 0.07 -6.90 0.01
CA ARG A 85 -1.37 -6.91 0.32
C ARG A 85 -1.89 -5.54 0.73
N GLN A 86 -1.11 -4.76 1.48
CA GLN A 86 -1.47 -3.37 1.79
C GLN A 86 -1.47 -2.50 0.53
N ALA A 87 -0.43 -2.60 -0.31
CA ALA A 87 -0.37 -1.88 -1.58
C ALA A 87 -1.51 -2.28 -2.54
N GLU A 88 -1.87 -3.57 -2.60
CA GLU A 88 -2.98 -4.07 -3.41
C GLU A 88 -4.35 -3.58 -2.89
N GLN A 89 -4.53 -3.52 -1.57
CA GLN A 89 -5.72 -2.96 -0.94
C GLN A 89 -5.85 -1.46 -1.24
N VAL A 90 -4.78 -0.68 -1.07
CA VAL A 90 -4.77 0.75 -1.41
C VAL A 90 -5.04 0.96 -2.91
N ARG A 91 -4.44 0.14 -3.78
CA ARG A 91 -4.70 0.18 -5.24
C ARG A 91 -6.17 -0.08 -5.57
N LYS A 92 -6.80 -1.04 -4.88
CA LYS A 92 -8.22 -1.37 -5.05
C LYS A 92 -9.13 -0.24 -4.57
N GLU A 93 -8.79 0.40 -3.45
CA GLU A 93 -9.52 1.56 -2.93
C GLU A 93 -9.45 2.76 -3.88
N ILE A 94 -8.27 3.07 -4.42
CA ILE A 94 -8.10 4.10 -5.45
C ILE A 94 -8.94 3.80 -6.69
N ALA A 95 -8.93 2.55 -7.17
CA ALA A 95 -9.71 2.15 -8.34
C ALA A 95 -11.22 2.29 -8.09
N SER A 96 -11.71 1.93 -6.89
CA SER A 96 -13.12 2.11 -6.51
C SER A 96 -13.51 3.58 -6.46
N ALA A 97 -12.69 4.42 -5.81
CA ALA A 97 -12.94 5.85 -5.73
C ALA A 97 -13.00 6.52 -7.11
N LEU A 98 -12.13 6.11 -8.05
CA LEU A 98 -12.13 6.60 -9.42
C LEU A 98 -13.41 6.20 -10.17
N ALA A 99 -13.86 4.95 -10.00
CA ALA A 99 -15.10 4.46 -10.61
C ALA A 99 -16.34 5.22 -10.11
N GLU A 100 -16.40 5.49 -8.81
CA GLU A 100 -17.45 6.32 -8.19
C GLU A 100 -17.46 7.74 -8.77
N ALA A 101 -16.29 8.40 -8.80
CA ALA A 101 -16.14 9.75 -9.35
C ALA A 101 -16.57 9.83 -10.83
N THR A 102 -16.20 8.82 -11.63
CA THR A 102 -16.60 8.75 -13.05
C THR A 102 -18.11 8.63 -13.21
N THR A 103 -18.76 7.89 -12.30
CA THR A 103 -20.22 7.71 -12.31
C THR A 103 -20.94 9.01 -11.93
N ALA A 104 -20.47 9.71 -10.89
CA ALA A 104 -21.01 11.00 -10.46
C ALA A 104 -20.87 12.09 -11.56
N LEU A 105 -19.71 12.14 -12.22
CA LEU A 105 -19.48 13.04 -13.35
C LEU A 105 -20.41 12.74 -14.53
N ARG A 106 -20.65 11.45 -14.84
CA ARG A 106 -21.57 11.07 -15.92
C ARG A 106 -23.01 11.48 -15.61
N HIS A 107 -23.45 11.35 -14.37
CA HIS A 107 -24.77 11.80 -13.94
C HIS A 107 -24.95 13.31 -14.12
N THR A 108 -24.05 14.10 -13.54
CA THR A 108 -24.07 15.56 -13.65
C THR A 108 -23.98 16.02 -15.11
N GLY A 109 -23.16 15.34 -15.92
CA GLY A 109 -23.07 15.60 -17.36
C GLY A 109 -24.39 15.38 -18.10
N SER A 110 -25.18 14.39 -17.71
CA SER A 110 -26.53 14.15 -18.26
C SER A 110 -27.53 15.22 -17.84
N GLU A 111 -27.48 15.70 -16.59
CA GLU A 111 -28.33 16.79 -16.11
C GLU A 111 -27.97 18.12 -16.80
N ALA A 112 -26.69 18.39 -17.00
CA ALA A 112 -26.22 19.54 -17.77
C ALA A 112 -26.68 19.47 -19.24
N ASP A 113 -26.70 18.29 -19.85
CA ASP A 113 -27.24 18.08 -21.20
C ASP A 113 -28.76 18.32 -21.26
N HIS A 114 -29.49 17.89 -20.21
CA HIS A 114 -30.91 18.17 -20.08
C HIS A 114 -31.17 19.67 -19.97
N TYR A 115 -30.48 20.35 -19.05
CA TYR A 115 -30.56 21.81 -18.89
C TYR A 115 -30.26 22.55 -20.19
N ARG A 116 -29.21 22.14 -20.92
CA ARG A 116 -28.88 22.70 -22.25
C ARG A 116 -30.04 22.56 -23.24
N LYS A 117 -30.74 21.43 -23.24
CA LYS A 117 -31.93 21.21 -24.09
C LYS A 117 -33.11 22.08 -23.67
N VAL A 118 -33.30 22.33 -22.37
CA VAL A 118 -34.35 23.24 -21.88
C VAL A 118 -34.07 24.67 -22.32
N LEU A 119 -32.85 25.16 -22.16
CA LEU A 119 -32.44 26.48 -22.65
C LEU A 119 -32.60 26.61 -24.17
N GLY A 120 -32.25 25.57 -24.93
CA GLY A 120 -32.46 25.55 -26.38
C GLY A 120 -33.95 25.55 -26.79
N ARG A 121 -34.85 25.02 -25.97
CA ARG A 121 -36.31 25.18 -26.17
C ARG A 121 -36.77 26.58 -25.82
N PHE A 122 -36.26 27.15 -24.73
CA PHE A 122 -36.58 28.51 -24.31
C PHE A 122 -36.25 29.55 -25.39
N ASP A 123 -35.06 29.45 -25.97
CA ASP A 123 -34.62 30.33 -27.05
C ASP A 123 -35.55 30.26 -28.28
N LYS A 124 -35.95 29.05 -28.68
CA LYS A 124 -36.87 28.84 -29.82
C LYS A 124 -38.28 29.35 -29.53
N THR A 125 -38.83 29.04 -28.37
CA THR A 125 -40.22 29.39 -28.03
C THR A 125 -40.37 30.88 -27.77
N CYS A 126 -39.36 31.58 -27.24
CA CYS A 126 -39.39 33.04 -27.13
C CYS A 126 -39.58 33.75 -28.49
N GLY A 127 -39.11 33.13 -29.59
CA GLY A 127 -39.30 33.65 -30.94
C GLY A 127 -40.69 33.36 -31.55
N THR A 128 -41.46 32.44 -30.97
CA THR A 128 -42.73 31.95 -31.53
C THR A 128 -43.89 31.97 -30.54
N ALA A 129 -43.71 32.49 -29.32
CA ALA A 129 -44.74 32.50 -28.29
C ALA A 129 -45.84 33.49 -28.67
N GLU A 130 -47.07 33.01 -28.75
CA GLU A 130 -48.25 33.82 -29.09
C GLU A 130 -49.02 34.28 -27.83
N THR A 131 -48.81 33.61 -26.68
CA THR A 131 -49.50 33.93 -25.43
C THR A 131 -48.54 34.16 -24.27
N VAL A 132 -48.98 34.97 -23.30
CA VAL A 132 -48.24 35.25 -22.06
C VAL A 132 -48.13 33.99 -21.18
N ASP A 133 -49.10 33.08 -21.27
CA ASP A 133 -49.15 31.82 -20.51
C ASP A 133 -48.04 30.85 -20.97
N ASP A 134 -47.75 30.82 -22.28
CA ASP A 134 -46.62 30.05 -22.84
C ASP A 134 -45.28 30.53 -22.27
N ILE A 135 -45.12 31.84 -22.10
CA ILE A 135 -43.90 32.44 -21.55
C ILE A 135 -43.78 32.13 -20.05
N TYR A 136 -44.86 32.27 -19.27
CA TYR A 136 -44.85 31.96 -17.84
C TYR A 136 -44.55 30.48 -17.55
N SER A 137 -45.14 29.56 -18.32
CA SER A 137 -44.88 28.12 -18.15
C SER A 137 -43.41 27.78 -18.45
N LEU A 138 -42.83 28.35 -19.51
CA LEU A 138 -41.42 28.16 -19.83
C LEU A 138 -40.48 28.78 -18.81
N LEU A 139 -40.79 29.98 -18.31
CA LEU A 139 -39.99 30.65 -17.28
C LEU A 139 -39.93 29.77 -16.02
N ASN A 140 -41.06 29.20 -15.61
CA ASN A 140 -41.11 28.29 -14.47
C ASN A 140 -40.27 27.03 -14.71
N THR A 141 -40.33 26.44 -15.91
CA THR A 141 -39.47 25.28 -16.26
C THR A 141 -37.99 25.64 -16.21
N VAL A 142 -37.58 26.80 -16.74
CA VAL A 142 -36.17 27.21 -16.69
C VAL A 142 -35.71 27.48 -15.26
N LEU A 143 -36.54 28.11 -14.43
CA LEU A 143 -36.22 28.35 -13.02
C LEU A 143 -36.06 27.04 -12.24
N GLU A 144 -36.97 26.09 -12.45
CA GLU A 144 -36.90 24.75 -11.84
C GLU A 144 -35.64 24.00 -12.26
N GLU A 145 -35.34 23.96 -13.56
CA GLU A 145 -34.16 23.26 -14.08
C GLU A 145 -32.85 23.96 -13.70
N THR A 146 -32.86 25.29 -13.56
CA THR A 146 -31.70 26.05 -13.04
C THR A 146 -31.44 25.70 -11.59
N HIS A 147 -32.49 25.60 -10.76
CA HIS A 147 -32.37 25.19 -9.37
C HIS A 147 -31.83 23.76 -9.25
N ASN A 148 -32.37 22.82 -10.03
CA ASN A 148 -31.90 21.43 -10.05
C ASN A 148 -30.42 21.34 -10.47
N MET A 149 -30.00 22.11 -11.48
CA MET A 149 -28.61 22.18 -11.93
C MET A 149 -27.69 22.77 -10.84
N GLN A 150 -28.14 23.81 -10.12
CA GLN A 150 -27.38 24.40 -9.01
C GLN A 150 -27.17 23.40 -7.89
N GLU A 151 -28.23 22.69 -7.45
CA GLU A 151 -28.11 21.66 -6.42
C GLU A 151 -27.18 20.53 -6.84
N SER A 152 -27.29 20.05 -8.08
CA SER A 152 -26.43 18.99 -8.60
C SER A 152 -24.96 19.42 -8.66
N MET A 153 -24.70 20.65 -9.12
CA MET A 153 -23.34 21.21 -9.17
C MET A 153 -22.74 21.37 -7.77
N GLU A 154 -23.52 21.83 -6.79
CA GLU A 154 -23.07 21.95 -5.40
C GLU A 154 -22.74 20.58 -4.79
N ARG A 155 -23.58 19.57 -5.01
CA ARG A 155 -23.32 18.19 -4.57
C ARG A 155 -22.04 17.64 -5.19
N LEU A 156 -21.88 17.79 -6.52
CA LEU A 156 -20.68 17.35 -7.21
C LEU A 156 -19.42 18.04 -6.66
N GLN A 157 -19.48 19.34 -6.40
CA GLN A 157 -18.35 20.08 -5.83
C GLN A 157 -17.98 19.58 -4.44
N GLN A 158 -18.97 19.33 -3.57
CA GLN A 158 -18.75 18.80 -2.23
C GLN A 158 -18.13 17.40 -2.29
N ASP A 159 -18.70 16.51 -3.11
CA ASP A 159 -18.20 15.15 -3.30
C ASP A 159 -16.78 15.16 -3.86
N PHE A 160 -16.49 16.03 -4.82
CA PHE A 160 -15.16 16.17 -5.40
C PHE A 160 -14.12 16.59 -4.36
N ILE A 161 -14.42 17.59 -3.52
CA ILE A 161 -13.51 18.05 -2.46
C ILE A 161 -13.24 16.92 -1.47
N ALA A 162 -14.29 16.21 -1.03
CA ALA A 162 -14.15 15.10 -0.09
C ALA A 162 -13.29 13.97 -0.69
N LYS A 163 -13.61 13.54 -1.92
CA LYS A 163 -12.89 12.45 -2.60
C LYS A 163 -11.46 12.82 -2.98
N SER A 164 -11.18 14.08 -3.33
CA SER A 164 -9.81 14.55 -3.58
C SER A 164 -8.95 14.41 -2.32
N LYS A 165 -9.49 14.78 -1.16
CA LYS A 165 -8.78 14.66 0.12
C LYS A 165 -8.48 13.19 0.48
N ASP A 166 -9.45 12.31 0.26
CA ASP A 166 -9.24 10.86 0.47
C ASP A 166 -8.18 10.30 -0.48
N MET A 167 -8.18 10.73 -1.74
CA MET A 167 -7.19 10.31 -2.73
C MET A 167 -5.78 10.78 -2.38
N ASP A 168 -5.62 12.00 -1.85
CA ASP A 168 -4.32 12.49 -1.38
C ASP A 168 -3.81 11.69 -0.18
N ARG A 169 -4.69 11.32 0.75
CA ARG A 169 -4.34 10.43 1.88
C ARG A 169 -3.88 9.05 1.37
N LEU A 170 -4.64 8.43 0.48
CA LEU A 170 -4.31 7.11 -0.06
C LEU A 170 -2.99 7.11 -0.84
N LYS A 171 -2.69 8.18 -1.57
CA LYS A 171 -1.39 8.35 -2.23
C LYS A 171 -0.25 8.41 -1.23
N GLN A 172 -0.39 9.18 -0.15
CA GLN A 172 0.63 9.28 0.89
C GLN A 172 0.86 7.93 1.58
N GLU A 173 -0.21 7.18 1.87
CA GLU A 173 -0.11 5.83 2.43
C GLU A 173 0.61 4.87 1.48
N LEU A 174 0.28 4.93 0.18
CA LEU A 174 0.97 4.11 -0.83
C LEU A 174 2.46 4.45 -0.91
N ASP A 175 2.80 5.73 -0.91
CA ASP A 175 4.20 6.19 -0.96
C ASP A 175 4.96 5.77 0.30
N GLN A 176 4.32 5.80 1.46
CA GLN A 176 4.91 5.34 2.71
C GLN A 176 5.18 3.82 2.69
N VAL A 177 4.20 3.03 2.25
CA VAL A 177 4.36 1.57 2.10
C VAL A 177 5.47 1.26 1.10
N ARG A 178 5.49 1.94 -0.05
CA ARG A 178 6.57 1.79 -1.04
C ARG A 178 7.93 2.11 -0.46
N LYS A 179 8.03 3.22 0.29
CA LYS A 179 9.29 3.61 0.91
C LYS A 179 9.76 2.54 1.89
N GLN A 180 8.88 2.08 2.79
CA GLN A 180 9.17 1.02 3.75
C GLN A 180 9.62 -0.28 3.06
N ALA A 181 8.94 -0.68 1.99
CA ALA A 181 9.30 -1.86 1.21
C ALA A 181 10.63 -1.71 0.46
N SER A 182 11.04 -0.48 0.15
CA SER A 182 12.23 -0.19 -0.66
C SER A 182 13.49 0.14 0.13
N THR A 183 13.37 0.44 1.43
CA THR A 183 14.49 0.90 2.26
C THR A 183 14.85 -0.08 3.36
N ASP A 184 16.14 -0.16 3.67
CA ASP A 184 16.65 -0.82 4.88
C ASP A 184 16.22 -0.04 6.13
N ALA A 185 15.67 -0.74 7.12
CA ALA A 185 15.06 -0.12 8.30
C ALA A 185 16.09 0.52 9.25
N LEU A 186 17.34 0.02 9.23
CA LEU A 186 18.40 0.49 10.09
C LEU A 186 19.04 1.78 9.57
N THR A 187 19.36 1.80 8.28
CA THR A 187 20.14 2.87 7.64
C THR A 187 19.27 3.87 6.88
N GLY A 188 18.05 3.49 6.49
CA GLY A 188 17.17 4.28 5.62
C GLY A 188 17.64 4.33 4.16
N LEU A 189 18.72 3.64 3.81
CA LEU A 189 19.19 3.48 2.43
C LEU A 189 18.29 2.53 1.66
N TYR A 190 18.39 2.53 0.32
CA TYR A 190 17.71 1.52 -0.47
C TYR A 190 18.20 0.12 -0.11
N ASN A 191 17.26 -0.80 0.07
CA ASN A 191 17.59 -2.18 0.35
C ASN A 191 18.16 -2.88 -0.90
N ARG A 192 18.69 -4.08 -0.68
CA ARG A 192 19.33 -4.88 -1.73
C ARG A 192 18.42 -5.13 -2.92
N THR A 193 17.14 -5.44 -2.70
CA THR A 193 16.16 -5.67 -3.77
C THR A 193 16.00 -4.43 -4.64
N THR A 194 15.75 -3.28 -4.02
CA THR A 194 15.57 -2.01 -4.73
C THR A 194 16.83 -1.60 -5.49
N PHE A 195 18.02 -1.88 -4.95
CA PHE A 195 19.27 -1.64 -5.64
C PHE A 195 19.37 -2.43 -6.95
N PHE A 196 19.07 -3.74 -6.94
CA PHE A 196 19.15 -4.56 -8.14
C PHE A 196 18.07 -4.19 -9.18
N ASP A 197 16.84 -3.92 -8.75
CA ASP A 197 15.77 -3.46 -9.63
C ASP A 197 16.16 -2.14 -10.33
N SER A 198 16.76 -1.22 -9.58
CA SER A 198 17.25 0.06 -10.11
C SER A 198 18.43 -0.12 -11.06
N LEU A 199 19.33 -1.05 -10.75
CA LEU A 199 20.49 -1.35 -11.58
C LEU A 199 20.06 -1.95 -12.93
N GLU A 200 19.07 -2.84 -12.95
CA GLU A 200 18.53 -3.42 -14.19
C GLU A 200 17.88 -2.34 -15.08
N ALA A 201 17.15 -1.40 -14.49
CA ALA A 201 16.58 -0.27 -15.22
C ALA A 201 17.66 0.65 -15.81
N VAL A 202 18.69 0.99 -15.02
CA VAL A 202 19.82 1.80 -15.50
C VAL A 202 20.59 1.06 -16.60
N ASP A 203 20.81 -0.24 -16.47
CA ASP A 203 21.49 -1.05 -17.47
C ASP A 203 20.72 -1.05 -18.80
N ALA A 204 19.40 -1.23 -18.74
CA ALA A 204 18.51 -1.22 -19.91
C ALA A 204 18.49 0.13 -20.65
N GLU A 205 18.67 1.24 -19.93
CA GLU A 205 18.73 2.59 -20.52
C GLU A 205 20.16 3.05 -20.85
N SER A 206 21.17 2.32 -20.39
CA SER A 206 22.56 2.69 -20.59
C SER A 206 23.06 2.34 -22.00
N ASP A 207 23.84 3.24 -22.58
CA ASP A 207 24.67 2.96 -23.74
C ASP A 207 26.13 3.14 -23.30
N PRO A 208 26.99 2.10 -23.43
CA PRO A 208 28.39 2.16 -23.02
C PRO A 208 29.20 3.33 -23.61
N PHE A 209 28.76 3.88 -24.74
CA PHE A 209 29.44 4.96 -25.46
C PHE A 209 28.80 6.34 -25.24
N ILE A 210 27.55 6.40 -24.76
CA ILE A 210 26.79 7.66 -24.61
C ILE A 210 26.54 7.99 -23.14
N ASN A 211 26.16 7.00 -22.32
CA ASN A 211 25.86 7.19 -20.90
C ASN A 211 26.26 5.94 -20.09
N PRO A 212 27.57 5.69 -19.89
CA PRO A 212 28.03 4.56 -19.09
C PRO A 212 27.76 4.80 -17.59
N TYR A 213 27.55 3.72 -16.85
CA TYR A 213 27.42 3.76 -15.39
C TYR A 213 28.54 2.96 -14.70
N CYS A 214 28.72 3.19 -13.41
CA CYS A 214 29.63 2.42 -12.57
C CYS A 214 28.95 1.99 -11.27
N VAL A 215 29.35 0.84 -10.73
CA VAL A 215 28.88 0.33 -9.44
C VAL A 215 30.05 0.37 -8.45
N VAL A 216 29.79 0.86 -7.25
CA VAL A 216 30.76 0.92 -6.15
C VAL A 216 30.27 0.06 -5.00
N MET A 217 31.11 -0.84 -4.52
CA MET A 217 30.85 -1.68 -3.35
C MET A 217 31.72 -1.20 -2.19
N ILE A 218 31.12 -0.98 -1.03
CA ILE A 218 31.77 -0.46 0.18
C ILE A 218 31.51 -1.46 1.31
N ASP A 219 32.55 -1.81 2.05
CA ASP A 219 32.47 -2.66 3.24
C ASP A 219 33.18 -1.98 4.42
N ILE A 220 32.69 -2.20 5.65
CA ILE A 220 33.31 -1.63 6.85
C ILE A 220 34.30 -2.64 7.43
N ASP A 221 35.59 -2.35 7.24
CA ASP A 221 36.66 -3.20 7.74
C ASP A 221 36.57 -3.40 9.26
N HIS A 222 36.70 -4.66 9.68
CA HIS A 222 36.71 -5.07 11.08
C HIS A 222 35.46 -4.67 11.91
N PHE A 223 34.30 -4.47 11.27
CA PHE A 223 33.06 -4.09 11.95
C PHE A 223 32.68 -5.01 13.12
N LYS A 224 33.00 -6.31 13.02
CA LYS A 224 32.84 -7.28 14.11
C LYS A 224 33.52 -6.85 15.42
N ARG A 225 34.69 -6.21 15.36
CA ARG A 225 35.39 -5.70 16.58
C ARG A 225 34.58 -4.60 17.27
N VAL A 226 33.86 -3.78 16.51
CA VAL A 226 32.97 -2.75 17.07
C VAL A 226 31.83 -3.42 17.83
N ASN A 227 31.16 -4.40 17.19
CA ASN A 227 30.10 -5.19 17.83
C ASN A 227 30.59 -5.93 19.09
N ASP A 228 31.76 -6.57 19.02
CA ASP A 228 32.31 -7.34 20.13
C ASP A 228 32.75 -6.43 21.31
N THR A 229 33.17 -5.18 21.03
CA THR A 229 33.67 -4.25 22.07
C THR A 229 32.55 -3.41 22.69
N PHE A 230 31.59 -2.96 21.88
CA PHE A 230 30.59 -1.97 22.29
C PHE A 230 29.15 -2.51 22.26
N GLY A 231 28.95 -3.74 21.77
CA GLY A 231 27.65 -4.36 21.62
C GLY A 231 26.94 -3.96 20.32
N HIS A 232 26.02 -4.81 19.86
CA HIS A 232 25.30 -4.63 18.59
C HIS A 232 24.55 -3.30 18.47
N LEU A 233 23.90 -2.85 19.55
CA LEU A 233 23.22 -1.54 19.60
C LEU A 233 24.12 -0.34 19.28
N VAL A 234 25.43 -0.46 19.50
CA VAL A 234 26.40 0.59 19.15
C VAL A 234 26.92 0.40 17.73
N GLY A 235 27.08 -0.83 17.25
CA GLY A 235 27.39 -1.07 15.84
C GLY A 235 26.27 -0.63 14.89
N ASP A 236 25.03 -0.73 15.34
CA ASP A 236 23.82 -0.31 14.61
C ASP A 236 23.70 1.23 14.43
N LYS A 237 24.49 2.04 15.15
CA LYS A 237 24.44 3.51 15.11
C LYS A 237 25.51 4.13 14.23
#